data_AF-A0A2M7FI32-F1
#
_entry.id   AF-A0A2M7FI32-F1
#
_cell.length_a   1.000
_cell.length_b   1.000
_cell.length_c   1.000
_cell.angle_alpha   90.00
_cell.angle_beta   90.00
_cell.angle_gamma   90.00
#
_symmetry.space_group_name_H-M   'P 1'
#
loop_
_entity.id
_entity.type
_entity.pdbx_description
1 polymer ?
#
loop_
_entity_poly.entity_id
_entity_poly.type
_entity_poly.pdbx_seq_one_letter_code
_entity_poly.pdbx_strand_id
1 'polypeptide(L)'
;SIEQLPDPLPWLNIGLNKNLDNKQEFVPVKFVINRPLNVKSVSVHWTTDDWATANITPCHLKVSPALEGDENPIQDSIQDTVQIWQGLLNIGDAFRLQYCICCEADDQLFWDNNHGQNYSASRKPLNILILNLHCYQEENQDDKFSQIAKAIDELCVDIVCLQEVAENWNEAQGDWQSNSAKIINDRLRSPYHLHTDWSHLGFDRYREGVAIMSKYPFLKHDSRYVSNSNDPYNIHARKVVMAQIAVPCIGLINCFSSHLSWWKDGFSEQFANLRAWADANHNWHVNATLLCGDFNIKAGSRGYKLVVESSDYEDQLLATESPHVFKKIFRERHMNWRRYLANDHRIDYIFMKKSSEIRVTSARVVFTEQEYGRVSDHEGYLMTFEPK
;
A
#
# COMPACT_ATOMS: atom_id res chain seq x y z
N SER A 1 -27.84 23.09 -15.55
CA SER A 1 -27.50 24.40 -14.96
C SER A 1 -27.11 24.14 -13.53
N ILE A 2 -25.83 24.31 -13.21
CA ILE A 2 -25.33 24.18 -11.84
C ILE A 2 -25.71 25.50 -11.16
N GLU A 3 -26.76 25.47 -10.34
CA GLU A 3 -27.07 26.60 -9.47
C GLU A 3 -25.85 26.85 -8.60
N GLN A 4 -25.33 28.08 -8.69
CA GLN A 4 -24.27 28.58 -7.83
C GLN A 4 -24.72 28.43 -6.38
N LEU A 5 -24.07 27.54 -5.64
CA LEU A 5 -24.18 27.51 -4.18
C LEU A 5 -23.76 28.89 -3.64
N PRO A 6 -24.52 29.50 -2.71
CA PRO A 6 -24.17 30.78 -2.13
C PRO A 6 -22.82 30.68 -1.38
N ASP A 7 -22.18 31.85 -1.19
CA ASP A 7 -20.92 32.09 -0.46
C ASP A 7 -20.62 31.08 0.68
N PRO A 8 -19.33 30.75 0.93
CA PRO A 8 -18.95 29.78 1.94
C PRO A 8 -19.53 30.17 3.30
N LEU A 9 -20.46 29.34 3.78
CA LEU A 9 -21.01 29.46 5.13
C LEU A 9 -19.86 29.31 6.14
N PRO A 10 -19.89 30.03 7.27
CA PRO A 10 -18.79 30.06 8.24
C PRO A 10 -18.85 28.79 9.11
N TRP A 11 -18.59 27.65 8.48
CA TRP A 11 -18.54 26.34 9.12
C TRP A 11 -17.09 25.91 9.26
N LEU A 12 -16.78 25.27 10.39
CA LEU A 12 -15.50 24.59 10.54
C LEU A 12 -15.76 23.23 11.19
N ASN A 13 -15.41 22.17 10.47
CA ASN A 13 -15.19 20.87 11.08
C ASN A 13 -13.86 20.92 11.82
N ILE A 14 -13.91 20.91 13.16
CA ILE A 14 -12.73 21.13 14.01
C ILE A 14 -12.18 19.81 14.57
N GLY A 15 -12.82 18.68 14.25
CA GLY A 15 -12.58 17.39 14.91
C GLY A 15 -12.05 16.27 14.02
N LEU A 16 -11.87 16.48 12.71
CA LEU A 16 -11.52 15.38 11.82
C LEU A 16 -10.06 14.93 11.99
N ASN A 17 -9.87 13.82 12.69
CA ASN A 17 -8.66 13.02 12.53
C ASN A 17 -8.80 12.19 11.24
N LYS A 18 -7.94 12.47 10.25
CA LYS A 18 -7.94 11.75 8.97
C LYS A 18 -7.42 10.31 9.10
N ASN A 19 -6.73 9.98 10.20
CA ASN A 19 -6.18 8.66 10.46
C ASN A 19 -7.01 7.96 11.53
N LEU A 20 -7.60 6.82 11.17
CA LEU A 20 -8.35 5.96 12.07
C LEU A 20 -7.43 4.93 12.72
N ASP A 21 -7.52 4.76 14.03
CA ASP A 21 -6.79 3.68 14.72
C ASP A 21 -7.38 2.33 14.35
N ASN A 22 -6.55 1.27 14.27
CA ASN A 22 -6.96 -0.07 13.83
C ASN A 22 -8.10 -0.73 14.64
N LYS A 23 -8.37 -0.26 15.86
CA LYS A 23 -9.46 -0.76 16.73
C LYS A 23 -10.57 0.27 16.94
N GLN A 24 -10.51 1.40 16.26
CA GLN A 24 -11.50 2.46 16.39
C GLN A 24 -12.78 2.05 15.65
N GLU A 25 -13.85 1.82 16.41
CA GLU A 25 -15.20 1.54 15.90
C GLU A 25 -16.08 2.79 15.88
N PHE A 26 -15.73 3.80 16.67
CA PHE A 26 -16.50 5.03 16.80
C PHE A 26 -15.67 6.26 16.44
N VAL A 27 -16.22 7.12 15.59
CA VAL A 27 -15.59 8.39 15.19
C VAL A 27 -16.38 9.57 15.75
N PRO A 28 -15.84 10.30 16.73
CA PRO A 28 -16.47 11.53 17.18
C PRO A 28 -16.30 12.60 16.11
N VAL A 29 -17.39 13.29 15.80
CA VAL A 29 -17.39 14.43 14.87
C VAL A 29 -17.89 15.67 15.59
N LYS A 30 -17.24 16.81 15.32
CA LYS A 30 -17.52 18.09 15.97
C LYS A 30 -17.53 19.20 14.94
N PHE A 31 -18.58 19.99 14.98
CA PHE A 31 -18.85 21.05 14.02
C PHE A 31 -19.09 22.35 14.75
N VAL A 32 -18.59 23.44 14.19
CA VAL A 32 -18.92 24.79 14.61
C VAL A 32 -19.79 25.44 13.56
N ILE A 33 -20.91 25.97 14.00
CA ILE A 33 -21.81 26.82 13.23
C ILE A 33 -21.71 28.22 13.82
N ASN A 34 -21.23 29.17 13.02
CA ASN A 34 -21.11 30.58 13.36
C ASN A 34 -22.27 31.34 12.69
N ARG A 35 -22.89 32.35 13.36
CA ARG A 35 -24.02 33.22 12.92
C ARG A 35 -25.44 32.88 13.45
N PRO A 36 -26.40 33.84 13.43
CA PRO A 36 -27.68 33.73 14.14
C PRO A 36 -28.73 32.95 13.32
N LEU A 37 -28.31 31.87 12.67
CA LEU A 37 -29.24 30.95 12.02
C LEU A 37 -30.08 30.27 13.11
N ASN A 38 -31.40 30.19 12.93
CA ASN A 38 -32.25 29.41 13.81
C ASN A 38 -32.08 27.91 13.48
N VAL A 39 -30.96 27.33 13.92
CA VAL A 39 -30.61 25.93 13.68
C VAL A 39 -31.62 25.03 14.39
N LYS A 40 -32.38 24.27 13.59
CA LYS A 40 -33.37 23.28 14.07
C LYS A 40 -32.73 21.93 14.30
N SER A 41 -31.88 21.49 13.38
CA SER A 41 -31.22 20.20 13.44
C SER A 41 -29.89 20.19 12.69
N VAL A 42 -28.98 19.32 13.14
CA VAL A 42 -27.74 19.02 12.43
C VAL A 42 -27.61 17.50 12.35
N SER A 43 -27.27 16.99 11.18
CA SER A 43 -27.02 15.58 10.95
C SER A 43 -25.75 15.37 10.13
N VAL A 44 -25.16 14.18 10.26
CA VAL A 44 -24.04 13.73 9.45
C VAL A 44 -24.52 12.60 8.57
N HIS A 45 -24.34 12.77 7.27
CA HIS A 45 -24.58 11.76 6.26
C HIS A 45 -23.25 11.12 5.93
N TRP A 46 -23.14 9.80 6.08
CA TRP A 46 -21.85 9.12 5.98
C TRP A 46 -21.95 7.73 5.36
N THR A 47 -20.82 7.26 4.85
CA THR A 47 -20.66 5.98 4.18
C THR A 47 -19.31 5.36 4.55
N THR A 48 -19.24 4.04 4.43
CA THR A 48 -18.01 3.24 4.54
C THR A 48 -17.75 2.41 3.29
N ASP A 49 -18.54 2.58 2.24
CA ASP A 49 -18.60 1.74 1.03
C ASP A 49 -18.73 2.58 -0.25
N ASP A 50 -17.99 3.70 -0.31
CA ASP A 50 -17.96 4.61 -1.46
C ASP A 50 -19.37 5.07 -1.92
N TRP A 51 -20.25 5.35 -0.94
CA TRP A 51 -21.65 5.78 -1.11
C TRP A 51 -22.58 4.76 -1.79
N ALA A 52 -22.20 3.47 -1.82
CA ALA A 52 -23.15 2.41 -2.16
C ALA A 52 -24.31 2.35 -1.13
N THR A 53 -23.99 2.61 0.14
CA THR A 53 -24.96 2.86 1.21
C THR A 53 -24.66 4.18 1.92
N ALA A 54 -25.70 4.78 2.50
CA ALA A 54 -25.60 6.01 3.28
C ALA A 54 -26.32 5.86 4.62
N ASN A 55 -25.65 6.29 5.68
CA ASN A 55 -26.15 6.33 7.04
C ASN A 55 -26.35 7.79 7.46
N ILE A 56 -27.30 8.02 8.37
CA ILE A 56 -27.58 9.35 8.91
C ILE A 56 -27.46 9.29 10.42
N THR A 57 -26.60 10.14 10.98
CA THR A 57 -26.43 10.27 12.42
C THR A 57 -26.83 11.69 12.85
N PRO A 58 -27.90 11.84 13.64
CA PRO A 58 -28.24 13.12 14.26
C PRO A 58 -27.09 13.61 15.17
N CYS A 59 -26.85 14.90 15.15
CA CYS A 59 -25.91 15.56 16.05
C CYS A 59 -26.68 16.31 17.14
N HIS A 60 -26.02 16.53 18.28
CA HIS A 60 -26.58 17.25 19.41
C HIS A 60 -25.73 18.47 19.73
N LEU A 61 -26.40 19.55 20.14
CA LEU A 61 -25.74 20.77 20.60
C LEU A 61 -24.98 20.48 21.90
N LYS A 62 -23.69 20.82 21.92
CA LYS A 62 -22.87 20.74 23.12
C LYS A 62 -23.22 21.92 24.02
N VAL A 63 -23.91 21.64 25.13
CA VAL A 63 -24.16 22.63 26.18
C VAL A 63 -22.84 22.89 26.92
N SER A 64 -22.34 24.13 26.92
CA SER A 64 -21.25 24.52 27.80
C SER A 64 -21.76 24.47 29.26
N PRO A 65 -21.01 23.89 30.21
CA PRO A 65 -21.34 24.07 31.61
C PRO A 65 -21.32 25.57 31.88
N ALA A 66 -22.42 26.12 32.40
CA ALA A 66 -22.38 27.46 32.98
C ALA A 66 -21.25 27.45 34.01
N LEU A 67 -20.24 28.31 33.81
CA LEU A 67 -19.35 28.64 34.91
C LEU A 67 -20.25 29.30 35.94
N GLU A 68 -20.62 28.57 36.99
CA GLU A 68 -21.29 29.15 38.15
C GLU A 68 -20.36 30.26 38.68
N GLY A 69 -20.67 31.52 38.39
CA GLY A 69 -20.21 32.64 39.20
C GLY A 69 -19.60 33.87 38.55
N ASP A 70 -19.49 34.01 37.22
CA ASP A 70 -19.01 35.27 36.63
C ASP A 70 -19.98 35.80 35.56
N GLU A 71 -20.89 36.69 35.98
CA GLU A 71 -21.66 37.56 35.08
C GLU A 71 -20.68 38.53 34.38
N ASN A 72 -20.12 38.10 33.26
CA ASN A 72 -19.29 38.95 32.42
C ASN A 72 -20.00 39.16 31.06
N PRO A 73 -20.72 40.28 30.86
CA PRO A 73 -21.61 40.50 29.71
C PRO A 73 -20.92 40.40 28.33
N ILE A 74 -19.61 40.64 28.30
CA ILE A 74 -18.80 40.55 27.07
C ILE A 74 -18.54 39.08 26.69
N GLN A 75 -18.49 38.17 27.66
CA GLN A 75 -18.24 36.74 27.45
C GLN A 75 -19.52 36.00 27.06
N ASP A 76 -20.67 36.38 27.60
CA ASP A 76 -22.00 35.92 27.17
C ASP A 76 -22.31 36.34 25.73
N SER A 77 -21.95 37.58 25.34
CA SER A 77 -22.16 38.06 23.97
C SER A 77 -21.35 37.31 22.89
N ILE A 78 -20.26 36.62 23.28
CA ILE A 78 -19.45 35.79 22.37
C ILE A 78 -19.98 34.34 22.35
N GLN A 79 -20.51 33.82 23.46
CA GLN A 79 -21.12 32.49 23.54
C GLN A 79 -22.42 32.38 22.72
N ASP A 80 -23.15 33.47 22.54
CA ASP A 80 -24.39 33.50 21.73
C ASP A 80 -24.17 33.40 20.20
N THR A 81 -22.92 33.47 19.72
CA THR A 81 -22.62 33.56 18.28
C THR A 81 -22.14 32.26 17.63
N VAL A 82 -21.78 31.27 18.43
CA VAL A 82 -21.13 30.03 17.97
C VAL A 82 -21.77 28.80 18.64
N GLN A 83 -22.37 27.94 17.83
CA GLN A 83 -22.91 26.65 18.27
C GLN A 83 -21.95 25.52 17.95
N ILE A 84 -21.64 24.68 18.95
CA ILE A 84 -20.85 23.46 18.76
C ILE A 84 -21.79 22.26 18.72
N TRP A 85 -21.82 21.54 17.61
CA TRP A 85 -22.59 20.32 17.43
C TRP A 85 -21.67 19.10 17.42
N GLN A 86 -22.12 18.00 18.01
CA GLN A 86 -21.35 16.76 18.08
C GLN A 86 -22.18 15.53 17.76
N GLY A 87 -21.55 14.57 17.09
CA GLY A 87 -22.11 13.27 16.76
C GLY A 87 -21.07 12.16 16.98
N LEU A 88 -21.54 10.91 17.01
CA LEU A 88 -20.69 9.74 17.13
C LEU A 88 -21.06 8.74 16.03
N LEU A 89 -20.16 8.53 15.09
CA LEU A 89 -20.38 7.64 13.96
C LEU A 89 -19.89 6.24 14.31
N ASN A 90 -20.75 5.23 14.25
CA ASN A 90 -20.35 3.83 14.44
C ASN A 90 -19.92 3.23 13.11
N ILE A 91 -18.63 3.23 12.85
CA ILE A 91 -18.04 2.74 11.59
C ILE A 91 -17.64 1.26 11.67
N GLY A 92 -17.76 0.62 12.83
CA GLY A 92 -17.32 -0.76 13.04
C GLY A 92 -15.85 -0.96 12.64
N ASP A 93 -15.56 -2.00 11.87
CA ASP A 93 -14.22 -2.33 11.36
C ASP A 93 -13.89 -1.70 10.00
N ALA A 94 -14.74 -0.81 9.48
CA ALA A 94 -14.58 -0.21 8.16
C ALA A 94 -13.22 0.45 7.96
N PHE A 95 -12.62 0.24 6.79
CA PHE A 95 -11.31 0.80 6.45
C PHE A 95 -11.36 2.32 6.24
N ARG A 96 -12.44 2.82 5.62
CA ARG A 96 -12.63 4.22 5.24
C ARG A 96 -13.99 4.70 5.68
N LEU A 97 -14.03 5.94 6.13
CA LEU A 97 -15.22 6.73 6.42
C LEU A 97 -15.22 7.94 5.50
N GLN A 98 -16.34 8.20 4.82
CA GLN A 98 -16.60 9.48 4.16
C GLN A 98 -17.89 10.08 4.71
N TYR A 99 -17.96 11.41 4.84
CA TYR A 99 -19.17 12.06 5.32
C TYR A 99 -19.31 13.51 4.85
N CYS A 100 -20.56 13.97 4.87
CA CYS A 100 -20.96 15.37 4.71
C CYS A 100 -21.92 15.75 5.83
N ILE A 101 -22.07 17.05 6.07
CA ILE A 101 -22.88 17.60 7.15
C ILE A 101 -24.12 18.24 6.52
N CYS A 102 -25.28 18.00 7.12
CA CYS A 102 -26.53 18.64 6.77
C CYS A 102 -27.02 19.44 7.98
N CYS A 103 -27.38 20.70 7.75
CA CYS A 103 -27.93 21.60 8.74
C CYS A 103 -29.29 22.11 8.26
N GLU A 104 -30.31 21.97 9.08
CA GLU A 104 -31.62 22.58 8.86
C GLU A 104 -31.70 23.86 9.69
N ALA A 105 -31.83 25.01 9.02
CA ALA A 105 -31.98 26.30 9.67
C ALA A 105 -32.91 27.20 8.84
N ASP A 106 -33.73 28.02 9.51
CA ASP A 106 -34.67 28.94 8.84
C ASP A 106 -35.53 28.27 7.74
N ASP A 107 -35.93 27.02 7.98
CA ASP A 107 -36.70 26.18 7.04
C ASP A 107 -35.98 25.87 5.71
N GLN A 108 -34.64 25.98 5.70
CA GLN A 108 -33.78 25.64 4.58
C GLN A 108 -32.73 24.58 4.98
N LEU A 109 -32.30 23.78 4.00
CA LEU A 109 -31.23 22.79 4.17
C LEU A 109 -29.92 23.33 3.62
N PHE A 110 -28.89 23.23 4.45
CA PHE A 110 -27.53 23.63 4.10
C PHE A 110 -26.59 22.43 4.21
N TRP A 111 -25.74 22.25 3.20
CA TRP A 111 -24.83 21.11 3.09
C TRP A 111 -23.37 21.53 3.11
N ASP A 112 -22.57 20.92 3.99
CA ASP A 112 -21.12 20.97 3.95
C ASP A 112 -20.56 19.62 3.49
N ASN A 113 -20.05 19.60 2.27
CA ASN A 113 -19.37 18.44 1.69
C ASN A 113 -17.89 18.74 1.42
N ASN A 114 -17.25 19.61 2.20
CA ASN A 114 -15.83 19.93 2.05
C ASN A 114 -15.48 20.32 0.59
N HIS A 115 -16.20 21.31 0.06
CA HIS A 115 -16.05 21.78 -1.33
C HIS A 115 -16.19 20.67 -2.39
N GLY A 116 -17.12 19.74 -2.19
CA GLY A 116 -17.39 18.63 -3.10
C GLY A 116 -16.51 17.39 -2.93
N GLN A 117 -15.55 17.38 -1.98
CA GLN A 117 -14.65 16.25 -1.74
C GLN A 117 -15.13 15.28 -0.66
N ASN A 118 -16.13 15.68 0.12
CA ASN A 118 -16.50 15.11 1.41
C ASN A 118 -15.35 15.15 2.44
N TYR A 119 -15.73 15.03 3.71
CA TYR A 119 -14.76 14.72 4.76
C TYR A 119 -14.42 13.23 4.67
N SER A 120 -13.16 12.88 4.93
CA SER A 120 -12.68 11.51 4.80
C SER A 120 -11.66 11.17 5.88
N ALA A 121 -11.78 9.97 6.44
CA ALA A 121 -10.80 9.38 7.33
C ALA A 121 -10.59 7.91 6.94
N SER A 122 -9.37 7.41 7.09
CA SER A 122 -9.06 6.02 6.77
C SER A 122 -8.05 5.42 7.74
N ARG A 123 -8.06 4.10 7.83
CA ARG A 123 -7.01 3.32 8.50
C ARG A 123 -5.73 3.36 7.65
N LYS A 124 -4.61 2.93 8.24
CA LYS A 124 -3.33 2.94 7.52
C LYS A 124 -3.39 1.96 6.32
N PRO A 125 -3.07 2.40 5.10
CA PRO A 125 -2.95 1.49 3.97
C PRO A 125 -1.67 0.63 4.07
N LEU A 126 -1.61 -0.43 3.26
CA LEU A 126 -0.45 -1.32 3.16
C LEU A 126 0.56 -0.78 2.16
N ASN A 127 1.79 -0.50 2.59
CA ASN A 127 2.89 -0.11 1.70
C ASN A 127 3.84 -1.28 1.44
N ILE A 128 4.10 -1.58 0.16
CA ILE A 128 5.02 -2.64 -0.26
C ILE A 128 6.12 -2.06 -1.15
N LEU A 129 7.38 -2.36 -0.81
CA LEU A 129 8.56 -1.99 -1.59
C LEU A 129 9.18 -3.25 -2.23
N ILE A 130 9.53 -3.17 -3.51
CA ILE A 130 10.43 -4.14 -4.15
C ILE A 130 11.74 -3.44 -4.55
N LEU A 131 12.86 -4.14 -4.43
CA LEU A 131 14.17 -3.64 -4.82
C LEU A 131 15.14 -4.81 -5.09
N ASN A 132 15.75 -4.83 -6.27
CA ASN A 132 16.96 -5.62 -6.53
C ASN A 132 18.17 -4.87 -5.94
N LEU A 133 19.06 -5.58 -5.23
CA LEU A 133 20.22 -5.03 -4.52
C LEU A 133 21.55 -5.15 -5.27
N HIS A 134 21.55 -5.76 -6.46
CA HIS A 134 22.73 -5.94 -7.30
C HIS A 134 23.90 -6.64 -6.61
N CYS A 135 23.62 -7.61 -5.74
CA CYS A 135 24.59 -8.59 -5.24
C CYS A 135 25.99 -8.06 -4.83
N TYR A 136 26.08 -6.98 -4.03
CA TYR A 136 27.35 -6.34 -3.64
C TYR A 136 28.20 -5.73 -4.79
N GLN A 137 27.59 -5.44 -5.95
CA GLN A 137 28.30 -4.90 -7.12
C GLN A 137 28.31 -3.37 -7.17
N GLU A 138 27.70 -2.69 -6.20
CA GLU A 138 27.59 -1.24 -6.18
C GLU A 138 28.78 -0.56 -5.49
N GLU A 139 29.21 0.58 -6.03
CA GLU A 139 30.13 1.47 -5.31
C GLU A 139 29.46 2.03 -4.05
N ASN A 140 30.27 2.24 -2.99
CA ASN A 140 29.80 2.72 -1.68
C ASN A 140 28.65 1.89 -1.11
N GLN A 141 28.70 0.56 -1.29
CA GLN A 141 27.63 -0.36 -0.94
C GLN A 141 27.12 -0.19 0.50
N ASP A 142 28.01 0.02 1.47
CA ASP A 142 27.60 0.14 2.86
C ASP A 142 26.73 1.37 3.10
N ASP A 143 27.07 2.52 2.51
CA ASP A 143 26.25 3.73 2.60
C ASP A 143 24.88 3.52 1.92
N LYS A 144 24.86 2.80 0.79
CA LYS A 144 23.63 2.45 0.09
C LYS A 144 22.68 1.60 0.94
N PHE A 145 23.20 0.65 1.73
CA PHE A 145 22.35 -0.09 2.69
C PHE A 145 21.73 0.81 3.77
N SER A 146 22.49 1.79 4.29
CA SER A 146 21.95 2.79 5.22
C SER A 146 20.89 3.66 4.57
N GLN A 147 21.09 4.03 3.31
CA GLN A 147 20.12 4.81 2.54
C GLN A 147 18.82 4.03 2.26
N ILE A 148 18.91 2.74 1.97
CA ILE A 148 17.75 1.85 1.84
C ILE A 148 16.98 1.76 3.16
N ALA A 149 17.67 1.53 4.28
CA ALA A 149 17.04 1.47 5.60
C ALA A 149 16.32 2.79 5.95
N LYS A 150 16.97 3.93 5.69
CA LYS A 150 16.38 5.27 5.86
C LYS A 150 15.09 5.42 5.04
N ALA A 151 15.11 5.04 3.76
CA ALA A 151 13.93 5.11 2.90
C ALA A 151 12.79 4.23 3.41
N ILE A 152 13.07 3.01 3.86
CA ILE A 152 12.06 2.09 4.44
C ILE A 152 11.34 2.75 5.63
N ASP A 153 12.09 3.38 6.54
CA ASP A 153 11.56 4.06 7.72
C ASP A 153 10.75 5.32 7.38
N GLU A 154 11.30 6.20 6.53
CA GLU A 154 10.65 7.46 6.16
C GLU A 154 9.37 7.24 5.34
N LEU A 155 9.38 6.23 4.47
CA LEU A 155 8.23 5.87 3.63
C LEU A 155 7.25 4.94 4.34
N CYS A 156 7.53 4.60 5.60
CA CYS A 156 6.68 3.77 6.45
C CYS A 156 6.29 2.44 5.77
N VAL A 157 7.22 1.83 5.04
CA VAL A 157 7.02 0.60 4.26
C VAL A 157 6.66 -0.54 5.19
N ASP A 158 5.63 -1.32 4.89
CA ASP A 158 5.20 -2.42 5.76
C ASP A 158 5.81 -3.77 5.37
N ILE A 159 6.03 -3.99 4.07
CA ILE A 159 6.62 -5.21 3.51
C ILE A 159 7.68 -4.82 2.46
N VAL A 160 8.86 -5.43 2.55
CA VAL A 160 9.96 -5.23 1.59
C VAL A 160 10.31 -6.57 0.95
N CYS A 161 10.35 -6.64 -0.38
CA CYS A 161 10.83 -7.81 -1.12
C CYS A 161 12.15 -7.46 -1.81
N LEU A 162 13.22 -8.13 -1.42
CA LEU A 162 14.57 -7.88 -1.92
C LEU A 162 15.04 -9.01 -2.84
N GLN A 163 15.68 -8.64 -3.94
CA GLN A 163 16.33 -9.55 -4.89
C GLN A 163 17.83 -9.29 -4.91
N GLU A 164 18.59 -10.28 -5.40
CA GLU A 164 20.07 -10.28 -5.36
C GLU A 164 20.62 -9.94 -3.97
N VAL A 165 19.93 -10.46 -2.95
CA VAL A 165 20.41 -10.44 -1.57
C VAL A 165 21.67 -11.28 -1.54
N ALA A 166 22.76 -10.69 -1.06
CA ALA A 166 24.06 -11.33 -1.12
C ALA A 166 24.61 -11.58 0.26
N GLU A 167 25.32 -12.70 0.38
CA GLU A 167 25.99 -13.17 1.59
C GLU A 167 27.30 -13.82 1.14
N ASN A 168 28.43 -13.58 1.83
CA ASN A 168 29.70 -14.17 1.44
C ASN A 168 29.59 -15.69 1.33
N TRP A 169 30.13 -16.27 0.26
CA TRP A 169 29.96 -17.68 -0.08
C TRP A 169 30.39 -18.62 1.05
N ASN A 170 31.58 -18.40 1.61
CA ASN A 170 32.18 -19.17 2.71
C ASN A 170 32.01 -20.69 2.50
N GLU A 171 32.53 -21.23 1.40
CA GLU A 171 32.39 -22.66 1.03
C GLU A 171 30.95 -23.17 1.05
N ALA A 172 30.03 -22.35 0.53
CA ALA A 172 28.60 -22.61 0.57
C ALA A 172 28.03 -22.75 2.00
N GLN A 173 28.70 -22.29 3.05
CA GLN A 173 28.19 -22.22 4.44
C GLN A 173 27.63 -20.84 4.77
N GLY A 174 28.06 -19.81 4.04
CA GLY A 174 27.61 -18.45 4.26
C GLY A 174 28.28 -17.72 5.41
N ASP A 175 28.04 -16.43 5.48
CA ASP A 175 28.41 -15.56 6.59
C ASP A 175 27.27 -14.61 6.88
N TRP A 176 26.45 -14.96 7.88
CA TRP A 176 25.23 -14.22 8.19
C TRP A 176 25.46 -12.72 8.43
N GLN A 177 26.60 -12.32 8.99
CA GLN A 177 26.86 -10.90 9.23
C GLN A 177 27.07 -10.10 7.94
N SER A 178 27.43 -10.77 6.85
CA SER A 178 27.55 -10.17 5.52
C SER A 178 26.24 -10.16 4.73
N ASN A 179 25.16 -10.76 5.23
CA ASN A 179 23.89 -10.84 4.50
C ASN A 179 23.30 -9.42 4.32
N SER A 180 23.13 -8.98 3.07
CA SER A 180 22.71 -7.60 2.79
C SER A 180 21.32 -7.27 3.35
N ALA A 181 20.37 -8.20 3.30
CA ALA A 181 19.04 -8.00 3.89
C ALA A 181 19.10 -7.88 5.42
N LYS A 182 19.97 -8.65 6.08
CA LYS A 182 20.23 -8.50 7.52
C LYS A 182 20.80 -7.12 7.85
N ILE A 183 21.82 -6.68 7.12
CA ILE A 183 22.47 -5.39 7.35
C ILE A 183 21.47 -4.24 7.22
N ILE A 184 20.63 -4.26 6.18
CA ILE A 184 19.55 -3.29 6.00
C ILE A 184 18.58 -3.35 7.20
N ASN A 185 18.15 -4.55 7.60
CA ASN A 185 17.20 -4.74 8.70
C ASN A 185 17.73 -4.23 10.05
N ASP A 186 19.02 -4.44 10.34
CA ASP A 186 19.68 -3.97 11.56
C ASP A 186 19.79 -2.45 11.63
N ARG A 187 19.67 -1.77 10.49
CA ARG A 187 19.76 -0.30 10.36
C ARG A 187 18.41 0.40 10.38
N LEU A 188 17.31 -0.35 10.37
CA LEU A 188 15.97 0.20 10.56
C LEU A 188 15.82 0.75 11.99
N ARG A 189 14.97 1.78 12.17
CA ARG A 189 14.60 2.29 13.50
C ARG A 189 14.05 1.20 14.41
N SER A 190 13.31 0.26 13.83
CA SER A 190 12.86 -0.97 14.49
C SER A 190 13.05 -2.13 13.52
N PRO A 191 13.81 -3.17 13.89
CA PRO A 191 14.01 -4.33 13.04
C PRO A 191 12.68 -4.98 12.64
N TYR A 192 12.60 -5.41 11.39
CA TYR A 192 11.49 -6.16 10.84
C TYR A 192 11.70 -7.66 11.05
N HIS A 193 10.62 -8.42 10.90
CA HIS A 193 10.72 -9.86 10.72
C HIS A 193 11.34 -10.12 9.35
N LEU A 194 12.40 -10.93 9.30
CA LEU A 194 13.20 -11.19 8.11
C LEU A 194 13.20 -12.69 7.80
N HIS A 195 12.87 -13.04 6.55
CA HIS A 195 13.04 -14.38 6.00
C HIS A 195 13.82 -14.27 4.69
N THR A 196 14.86 -15.08 4.52
CA THR A 196 15.76 -15.04 3.36
C THR A 196 16.24 -16.43 3.02
N ASP A 197 16.49 -16.68 1.74
CA ASP A 197 17.14 -17.89 1.25
C ASP A 197 17.90 -17.59 -0.05
N TRP A 198 18.90 -18.40 -0.34
CA TRP A 198 19.81 -18.22 -1.46
C TRP A 198 19.63 -19.30 -2.52
N SER A 199 19.90 -18.90 -3.75
CA SER A 199 19.64 -19.69 -4.95
C SER A 199 20.90 -20.39 -5.47
N HIS A 200 21.98 -19.63 -5.66
CA HIS A 200 23.22 -20.09 -6.28
C HIS A 200 24.42 -19.19 -5.89
N LEU A 201 25.62 -19.59 -6.33
CA LEU A 201 26.86 -18.82 -6.29
C LEU A 201 26.79 -17.69 -7.33
N GLY A 202 26.62 -16.46 -6.86
CA GLY A 202 26.68 -15.23 -7.65
C GLY A 202 28.08 -14.63 -7.64
N PHE A 203 28.51 -14.10 -8.78
CA PHE A 203 29.78 -13.36 -8.95
C PHE A 203 31.01 -14.08 -8.38
N ASP A 204 31.01 -15.42 -8.41
CA ASP A 204 32.05 -16.30 -7.84
C ASP A 204 32.42 -16.02 -6.37
N ARG A 205 31.56 -15.31 -5.63
CA ARG A 205 31.89 -14.78 -4.31
C ARG A 205 30.75 -14.82 -3.31
N TYR A 206 29.50 -14.79 -3.77
CA TYR A 206 28.35 -14.61 -2.90
C TYR A 206 27.34 -15.75 -3.07
N ARG A 207 26.66 -16.11 -1.99
CA ARG A 207 25.34 -16.72 -2.08
C ARG A 207 24.36 -15.62 -2.51
N GLU A 208 23.92 -15.68 -3.76
CA GLU A 208 22.90 -14.78 -4.27
C GLU A 208 21.51 -15.34 -3.98
N GLY A 209 20.62 -14.51 -3.45
CA GLY A 209 19.33 -14.92 -2.94
C GLY A 209 18.24 -13.84 -3.00
N VAL A 210 17.18 -14.12 -2.26
CA VAL A 210 16.00 -13.25 -2.13
C VAL A 210 15.58 -13.18 -0.66
N ALA A 211 15.02 -12.04 -0.25
CA ALA A 211 14.50 -11.85 1.09
C ALA A 211 13.12 -11.20 1.09
N ILE A 212 12.37 -11.44 2.17
CA ILE A 212 11.19 -10.67 2.57
C ILE A 212 11.43 -10.12 3.97
N MET A 213 11.18 -8.83 4.15
CA MET A 213 11.07 -8.19 5.45
C MET A 213 9.63 -7.72 5.68
N SER A 214 9.12 -7.87 6.90
CA SER A 214 7.81 -7.32 7.27
C SER A 214 7.83 -6.70 8.66
N LYS A 215 7.13 -5.57 8.78
CA LYS A 215 6.81 -4.93 10.05
C LYS A 215 5.97 -5.83 10.96
N TYR A 216 5.21 -6.76 10.38
CA TYR A 216 4.32 -7.66 11.10
C TYR A 216 4.90 -9.09 11.15
N PRO A 217 4.59 -9.88 12.19
CA PRO A 217 5.06 -11.26 12.28
C PRO A 217 4.60 -12.14 11.11
N PHE A 218 5.48 -13.04 10.68
CA PHE A 218 5.12 -14.10 9.74
C PHE A 218 4.26 -15.16 10.43
N LEU A 219 3.05 -15.39 9.93
CA LEU A 219 2.24 -16.54 10.36
C LEU A 219 2.73 -17.84 9.73
N LYS A 220 3.26 -17.72 8.51
CA LYS A 220 3.93 -18.78 7.76
C LYS A 220 4.99 -18.15 6.87
N HIS A 221 6.12 -18.82 6.70
CA HIS A 221 7.10 -18.49 5.67
C HIS A 221 7.72 -19.78 5.13
N ASP A 222 8.20 -19.74 3.90
CA ASP A 222 8.75 -20.91 3.20
C ASP A 222 9.66 -20.46 2.05
N SER A 223 10.55 -21.34 1.60
CA SER A 223 11.53 -21.09 0.53
C SER A 223 11.60 -22.29 -0.40
N ARG A 224 11.52 -22.06 -1.72
CA ARG A 224 11.53 -23.15 -2.70
C ARG A 224 12.23 -22.78 -3.97
N TYR A 225 12.91 -23.74 -4.59
CA TYR A 225 13.31 -23.63 -5.98
C TYR A 225 12.05 -23.63 -6.86
N VAL A 226 11.98 -22.66 -7.77
CA VAL A 226 10.97 -22.62 -8.84
C VAL A 226 11.57 -23.05 -10.19
N SER A 227 12.89 -23.14 -10.27
CA SER A 227 13.64 -23.72 -11.39
C SER A 227 13.72 -25.24 -11.32
N ASN A 228 13.97 -25.87 -12.47
CA ASN A 228 14.31 -27.30 -12.52
C ASN A 228 15.67 -27.61 -11.90
N SER A 229 16.63 -26.70 -12.05
CA SER A 229 17.93 -26.83 -11.40
C SER A 229 17.83 -26.39 -9.95
N ASN A 230 18.43 -27.18 -9.06
CA ASN A 230 18.74 -26.82 -7.68
C ASN A 230 20.26 -26.84 -7.42
N ASP A 231 21.07 -26.95 -8.48
CA ASP A 231 22.53 -26.88 -8.40
C ASP A 231 22.96 -25.45 -8.02
N PRO A 232 23.64 -25.27 -6.87
CA PRO A 232 24.09 -23.96 -6.43
C PRO A 232 25.17 -23.34 -7.33
N TYR A 233 25.76 -24.06 -8.28
CA TYR A 233 26.69 -23.49 -9.27
C TYR A 233 26.01 -23.09 -10.57
N ASN A 234 24.70 -23.29 -10.69
CA ASN A 234 23.92 -22.89 -11.86
C ASN A 234 23.21 -21.55 -11.59
N ILE A 235 23.56 -20.51 -12.34
CA ILE A 235 22.95 -19.17 -12.25
C ILE A 235 21.44 -19.14 -12.56
N HIS A 236 20.90 -20.21 -13.14
CA HIS A 236 19.47 -20.39 -13.42
C HIS A 236 18.75 -21.27 -12.39
N ALA A 237 19.45 -21.75 -11.36
CA ALA A 237 18.81 -22.23 -10.15
C ALA A 237 18.24 -21.01 -9.40
N ARG A 238 16.92 -20.91 -9.26
CA ARG A 238 16.22 -19.76 -8.71
C ARG A 238 15.30 -20.20 -7.57
N LYS A 239 15.55 -19.70 -6.37
CA LYS A 239 14.61 -19.79 -5.25
C LYS A 239 13.73 -18.56 -5.17
N VAL A 240 12.54 -18.77 -4.63
CA VAL A 240 11.60 -17.74 -4.21
C VAL A 240 11.33 -17.94 -2.72
N VAL A 241 11.23 -16.85 -1.98
CA VAL A 241 10.76 -16.87 -0.59
C VAL A 241 9.34 -16.34 -0.50
N MET A 242 8.55 -16.90 0.40
CA MET A 242 7.17 -16.49 0.66
C MET A 242 6.96 -16.23 2.14
N ALA A 243 6.14 -15.22 2.45
CA ALA A 243 5.59 -14.99 3.78
C ALA A 243 4.07 -14.77 3.70
N GLN A 244 3.36 -15.35 4.68
CA GLN A 244 1.96 -15.07 4.97
C GLN A 244 1.87 -14.17 6.21
N ILE A 245 1.22 -13.03 6.06
CA ILE A 245 1.25 -11.92 7.03
C ILE A 245 -0.19 -11.44 7.29
N ALA A 246 -0.58 -11.36 8.55
CA ALA A 246 -1.83 -10.71 8.94
C ALA A 246 -1.57 -9.20 9.09
N VAL A 247 -2.03 -8.42 8.10
CA VAL A 247 -1.87 -6.96 8.07
C VAL A 247 -3.12 -6.33 8.70
N PRO A 248 -2.97 -5.47 9.74
CA PRO A 248 -4.11 -4.83 10.39
C PRO A 248 -5.02 -4.13 9.38
N CYS A 249 -6.32 -4.43 9.45
CA CYS A 249 -7.39 -3.80 8.65
C CYS A 249 -7.30 -4.02 7.13
N ILE A 250 -6.33 -4.80 6.67
CA ILE A 250 -6.21 -5.29 5.29
C ILE A 250 -6.54 -6.78 5.22
N GLY A 251 -6.18 -7.53 6.27
CA GLY A 251 -6.42 -8.97 6.36
C GLY A 251 -5.17 -9.80 6.07
N LEU A 252 -5.37 -11.05 5.66
CA LEU A 252 -4.29 -12.01 5.48
C LEU A 252 -3.71 -11.91 4.07
N ILE A 253 -2.41 -11.63 3.97
CA ILE A 253 -1.71 -11.43 2.69
C ILE A 253 -0.64 -12.52 2.53
N ASN A 254 -0.53 -13.11 1.34
CA ASN A 254 0.64 -13.86 0.91
C ASN A 254 1.52 -12.97 0.01
N CYS A 255 2.81 -12.88 0.31
CA CYS A 255 3.78 -12.13 -0.48
C CYS A 255 4.95 -13.04 -0.87
N PHE A 256 5.34 -13.03 -2.15
CA PHE A 256 6.43 -13.83 -2.70
C PHE A 256 7.53 -12.90 -3.25
N SER A 257 8.74 -12.93 -2.69
CA SER A 257 9.89 -12.21 -3.24
C SER A 257 10.62 -13.11 -4.24
N SER A 258 10.61 -12.69 -5.50
CA SER A 258 10.98 -13.51 -6.65
C SER A 258 12.08 -12.84 -7.46
N HIS A 259 13.10 -13.61 -7.83
CA HIS A 259 14.09 -13.26 -8.85
C HIS A 259 14.10 -14.38 -9.89
N LEU A 260 13.50 -14.15 -11.07
CA LEU A 260 13.38 -15.17 -12.12
C LEU A 260 14.42 -14.97 -13.22
N SER A 261 14.69 -16.03 -13.98
CA SER A 261 15.61 -15.99 -15.12
C SER A 261 14.99 -15.32 -16.35
N TRP A 262 15.81 -14.93 -17.33
CA TRP A 262 15.32 -14.44 -18.61
C TRP A 262 14.47 -15.46 -19.36
N TRP A 263 13.70 -14.97 -20.34
CA TRP A 263 12.80 -15.80 -21.16
C TRP A 263 13.45 -17.07 -21.73
N LYS A 264 14.66 -16.95 -22.28
CA LYS A 264 15.38 -18.05 -22.94
C LYS A 264 16.00 -19.05 -21.96
N ASP A 265 16.08 -18.70 -20.68
CA ASP A 265 16.84 -19.42 -19.66
C ASP A 265 15.95 -20.05 -18.57
N GLY A 266 14.66 -20.21 -18.84
CA GLY A 266 13.74 -20.98 -17.99
C GLY A 266 12.59 -20.20 -17.36
N PHE A 267 12.42 -18.90 -17.67
CA PHE A 267 11.33 -18.07 -17.13
C PHE A 267 9.96 -18.75 -17.16
N SER A 268 9.57 -19.35 -18.29
CA SER A 268 8.21 -19.88 -18.49
C SER A 268 7.85 -20.96 -17.47
N GLU A 269 8.81 -21.84 -17.18
CA GLU A 269 8.64 -22.93 -16.22
C GLU A 269 8.73 -22.41 -14.79
N GLN A 270 9.70 -21.54 -14.51
CA GLN A 270 9.85 -20.89 -13.21
C GLN A 270 8.58 -20.13 -12.82
N PHE A 271 8.00 -19.38 -13.75
CA PHE A 271 6.75 -18.66 -13.54
C PHE A 271 5.56 -19.62 -13.35
N ALA A 272 5.49 -20.73 -14.10
CA ALA A 272 4.45 -21.73 -13.91
C ALA A 272 4.51 -22.38 -12.50
N ASN A 273 5.71 -22.74 -12.04
CA ASN A 273 5.93 -23.31 -10.72
C ASN A 273 5.62 -22.32 -9.61
N LEU A 274 6.03 -21.05 -9.76
CA LEU A 274 5.69 -19.97 -8.84
C LEU A 274 4.17 -19.78 -8.72
N ARG A 275 3.45 -19.72 -9.85
CA ARG A 275 1.98 -19.59 -9.84
C ARG A 275 1.31 -20.77 -9.16
N ALA A 276 1.71 -22.00 -9.48
CA ALA A 276 1.14 -23.20 -8.85
C ALA A 276 1.35 -23.18 -7.32
N TRP A 277 2.53 -22.75 -6.87
CA TRP A 277 2.81 -22.61 -5.44
C TRP A 277 1.99 -21.49 -4.80
N ALA A 278 1.84 -20.35 -5.46
CA ALA A 278 1.01 -19.24 -5.01
C ALA A 278 -0.47 -19.63 -4.90
N ASP A 279 -0.99 -20.36 -5.88
CA ASP A 279 -2.37 -20.86 -5.90
C ASP A 279 -2.62 -21.87 -4.77
N ALA A 280 -1.67 -22.78 -4.52
CA ALA A 280 -1.77 -23.74 -3.42
C ALA A 280 -1.80 -23.08 -2.02
N ASN A 281 -1.37 -21.82 -1.91
CA ASN A 281 -1.41 -21.06 -0.65
C ASN A 281 -2.53 -20.01 -0.63
N HIS A 282 -3.30 -19.84 -1.71
CA HIS A 282 -4.41 -18.89 -1.78
C HIS A 282 -5.73 -19.63 -1.50
N ASN A 283 -6.38 -19.27 -0.39
CA ASN A 283 -7.69 -19.79 -0.02
C ASN A 283 -8.62 -18.62 0.36
N TRP A 284 -9.87 -18.91 0.69
CA TRP A 284 -10.89 -17.91 0.95
C TRP A 284 -10.63 -17.01 2.18
N HIS A 285 -9.69 -17.36 3.06
CA HIS A 285 -9.25 -16.51 4.15
C HIS A 285 -8.11 -15.56 3.77
N VAL A 286 -7.51 -15.72 2.59
CA VAL A 286 -6.38 -14.92 2.11
C VAL A 286 -6.91 -13.76 1.27
N ASN A 287 -6.86 -12.55 1.83
CA ASN A 287 -7.30 -11.32 1.16
C ASN A 287 -6.46 -10.99 -0.07
N ALA A 288 -5.16 -11.29 -0.09
CA ALA A 288 -4.37 -11.08 -1.32
C ALA A 288 -3.19 -12.04 -1.46
N THR A 289 -2.83 -12.30 -2.72
CA THR A 289 -1.56 -12.95 -3.07
C THR A 289 -0.81 -12.07 -4.06
N LEU A 290 0.45 -11.74 -3.74
CA LEU A 290 1.31 -10.83 -4.48
C LEU A 290 2.63 -11.52 -4.86
N LEU A 291 3.01 -11.44 -6.12
CA LEU A 291 4.32 -11.87 -6.63
C LEU A 291 5.15 -10.62 -6.91
N CYS A 292 6.26 -10.47 -6.18
CA CYS A 292 7.02 -9.24 -6.05
C CYS A 292 8.47 -9.47 -6.45
N GLY A 293 9.06 -8.59 -7.26
CA GLY A 293 10.50 -8.55 -7.50
C GLY A 293 10.88 -8.47 -8.97
N ASP A 294 12.09 -8.91 -9.29
CA ASP A 294 12.66 -8.92 -10.63
C ASP A 294 12.28 -10.19 -11.41
N PHE A 295 11.52 -10.01 -12.49
CA PHE A 295 11.08 -11.11 -13.34
C PHE A 295 11.94 -11.27 -14.59
N ASN A 296 12.94 -10.41 -14.82
CA ASN A 296 13.83 -10.40 -16.00
C ASN A 296 13.10 -10.39 -17.36
N ILE A 297 11.84 -9.93 -17.37
CA ILE A 297 10.99 -9.88 -18.55
C ILE A 297 10.50 -8.45 -18.77
N LYS A 298 10.95 -7.84 -19.87
CA LYS A 298 10.52 -6.49 -20.26
C LYS A 298 9.00 -6.42 -20.42
N ALA A 299 8.37 -5.33 -20.00
CA ALA A 299 6.97 -5.06 -20.27
C ALA A 299 6.66 -5.19 -21.77
N GLY A 300 5.56 -5.87 -22.12
CA GLY A 300 5.22 -6.14 -23.52
C GLY A 300 6.09 -7.19 -24.23
N SER A 301 7.06 -7.82 -23.55
CA SER A 301 7.83 -8.96 -24.09
C SER A 301 7.00 -10.25 -24.19
N ARG A 302 7.62 -11.33 -24.70
CA ARG A 302 7.02 -12.67 -24.72
C ARG A 302 6.78 -13.22 -23.31
N GLY A 303 7.67 -12.93 -22.36
CA GLY A 303 7.51 -13.31 -20.96
C GLY A 303 6.35 -12.56 -20.30
N TYR A 304 6.27 -11.24 -20.50
CA TYR A 304 5.15 -10.45 -19.97
C TYR A 304 3.80 -10.90 -20.57
N LYS A 305 3.79 -11.26 -21.85
CA LYS A 305 2.61 -11.85 -22.50
C LYS A 305 2.14 -13.13 -21.78
N LEU A 306 3.04 -13.99 -21.30
CA LEU A 306 2.68 -15.18 -20.52
C LEU A 306 1.97 -14.82 -19.21
N VAL A 307 2.41 -13.76 -18.53
CA VAL A 307 1.75 -13.24 -17.32
C VAL A 307 0.34 -12.78 -17.65
N VAL A 308 0.17 -11.94 -18.67
CA VAL A 308 -1.14 -11.43 -19.10
C VAL A 308 -2.09 -12.56 -19.51
N GLU A 309 -1.60 -13.53 -20.30
CA GLU A 309 -2.42 -14.64 -20.81
C GLU A 309 -2.80 -15.64 -19.72
N SER A 310 -2.03 -15.76 -18.64
CA SER A 310 -2.41 -16.55 -17.47
C SER A 310 -3.77 -16.12 -16.90
N SER A 311 -4.15 -14.84 -17.08
CA SER A 311 -5.41 -14.26 -16.58
C SER A 311 -5.55 -14.23 -15.05
N ASP A 312 -4.54 -14.71 -14.32
CA ASP A 312 -4.57 -14.84 -12.87
C ASP A 312 -4.00 -13.62 -12.15
N TYR A 313 -3.10 -12.88 -12.81
CA TYR A 313 -2.31 -11.82 -12.20
C TYR A 313 -2.38 -10.51 -12.99
N GLU A 314 -2.26 -9.40 -12.27
CA GLU A 314 -2.39 -8.03 -12.80
C GLU A 314 -1.19 -7.17 -12.40
N ASP A 315 -0.67 -6.36 -13.33
CA ASP A 315 0.43 -5.41 -13.11
C ASP A 315 -0.06 -4.19 -12.32
N GLN A 316 0.37 -4.08 -11.07
CA GLN A 316 -0.15 -3.06 -10.14
C GLN A 316 0.37 -1.66 -10.44
N LEU A 317 1.61 -1.51 -10.90
CA LEU A 317 2.12 -0.19 -11.30
C LEU A 317 1.38 0.31 -12.53
N LEU A 318 1.15 -0.56 -13.53
CA LEU A 318 0.42 -0.16 -14.72
C LEU A 318 -1.03 0.22 -14.41
N ALA A 319 -1.64 -0.43 -13.41
CA ALA A 319 -2.99 -0.12 -12.95
C ALA A 319 -3.14 1.32 -12.44
N THR A 320 -2.10 1.90 -11.82
CA THR A 320 -2.10 3.28 -11.32
C THR A 320 -1.54 4.28 -12.32
N GLU A 321 -0.37 4.01 -12.91
CA GLU A 321 0.36 4.96 -13.77
C GLU A 321 -0.27 5.10 -15.16
N SER A 322 -0.97 4.06 -15.63
CA SER A 322 -1.63 4.09 -16.94
C SER A 322 -2.94 3.29 -16.95
N PRO A 323 -3.98 3.72 -16.20
CA PRO A 323 -5.22 2.95 -16.02
C PRO A 323 -5.91 2.60 -17.35
N HIS A 324 -5.81 3.48 -18.35
CA HIS A 324 -6.36 3.25 -19.68
C HIS A 324 -5.61 2.14 -20.45
N VAL A 325 -4.27 2.07 -20.33
CA VAL A 325 -3.45 1.00 -20.92
C VAL A 325 -3.69 -0.30 -20.18
N PHE A 326 -3.72 -0.26 -18.85
CA PHE A 326 -4.07 -1.38 -18.00
C PHE A 326 -5.41 -2.00 -18.41
N LYS A 327 -6.46 -1.18 -18.57
CA LYS A 327 -7.79 -1.64 -19.00
C LYS A 327 -7.73 -2.37 -20.35
N LYS A 328 -7.01 -1.83 -21.34
CA LYS A 328 -6.86 -2.47 -22.66
C LYS A 328 -6.21 -3.85 -22.61
N ILE A 329 -5.27 -4.05 -21.67
CA ILE A 329 -4.52 -5.30 -21.50
C ILE A 329 -5.30 -6.30 -20.65
N PHE A 330 -5.63 -5.93 -19.42
CA PHE A 330 -6.13 -6.85 -18.37
C PHE A 330 -7.66 -6.93 -18.27
N ARG A 331 -8.40 -6.03 -18.93
CA ARG A 331 -9.88 -6.05 -18.95
C ARG A 331 -10.42 -6.34 -20.34
N GLU A 332 -9.98 -5.59 -21.34
CA GLU A 332 -10.51 -5.66 -22.72
C GLU A 332 -9.75 -6.65 -23.62
N ARG A 333 -8.53 -7.07 -23.24
CA ARG A 333 -7.70 -8.07 -23.95
C ARG A 333 -7.46 -7.75 -25.43
N HIS A 334 -7.12 -6.50 -25.74
CA HIS A 334 -6.88 -6.05 -27.13
C HIS A 334 -5.75 -6.85 -27.82
N MET A 335 -5.99 -7.44 -29.00
CA MET A 335 -4.99 -8.30 -29.69
C MET A 335 -3.59 -7.66 -29.87
N ASN A 336 -3.51 -6.35 -30.09
CA ASN A 336 -2.27 -5.62 -30.31
C ASN A 336 -1.82 -4.78 -29.10
N TRP A 337 -2.19 -5.19 -27.88
CA TRP A 337 -1.92 -4.41 -26.66
C TRP A 337 -0.43 -4.13 -26.42
N ARG A 338 0.46 -5.01 -26.90
CA ARG A 338 1.92 -4.89 -26.70
C ARG A 338 2.51 -3.56 -27.18
N ARG A 339 1.92 -2.95 -28.20
CA ARG A 339 2.36 -1.64 -28.72
C ARG A 339 2.25 -0.52 -27.70
N TYR A 340 1.34 -0.64 -26.73
CA TYR A 340 1.15 0.36 -25.68
C TYR A 340 2.28 0.35 -24.65
N LEU A 341 3.12 -0.69 -24.63
CA LEU A 341 4.24 -0.86 -23.70
C LEU A 341 5.60 -0.79 -24.42
N ALA A 342 5.68 -0.27 -25.64
CA ALA A 342 6.92 -0.27 -26.43
C ALA A 342 8.09 0.45 -25.71
N ASN A 343 7.77 1.54 -25.00
CA ASN A 343 8.71 2.37 -24.25
C ASN A 343 8.74 2.03 -22.75
N ASP A 344 8.03 0.99 -22.32
CA ASP A 344 8.07 0.51 -20.95
C ASP A 344 9.21 -0.51 -20.82
N HIS A 345 10.26 -0.12 -20.10
CA HIS A 345 11.49 -0.91 -19.94
C HIS A 345 11.56 -1.70 -18.64
N ARG A 346 10.50 -1.65 -17.82
CA ARG A 346 10.46 -2.33 -16.52
C ARG A 346 10.66 -3.84 -16.67
N ILE A 347 11.34 -4.41 -15.69
CA ILE A 347 11.47 -5.86 -15.48
C ILE A 347 11.09 -6.28 -14.05
N ASP A 348 10.96 -5.31 -13.15
CA ASP A 348 10.51 -5.47 -11.78
C ASP A 348 9.01 -5.17 -11.65
N TYR A 349 8.29 -6.04 -10.94
CA TYR A 349 6.84 -5.96 -10.83
C TYR A 349 6.34 -6.34 -9.45
N ILE A 350 5.21 -5.75 -9.09
CA ILE A 350 4.24 -6.38 -8.18
C ILE A 350 3.08 -6.86 -9.03
N PHE A 351 2.97 -8.18 -9.18
CA PHE A 351 1.84 -8.84 -9.81
C PHE A 351 0.87 -9.32 -8.73
N MET A 352 -0.36 -8.82 -8.74
CA MET A 352 -1.38 -9.22 -7.76
C MET A 352 -2.36 -10.21 -8.36
N LYS A 353 -2.70 -11.26 -7.62
CA LYS A 353 -3.73 -12.21 -8.03
C LYS A 353 -5.07 -11.49 -8.15
N LYS A 354 -5.79 -11.69 -9.26
CA LYS A 354 -7.04 -10.98 -9.59
C LYS A 354 -8.16 -11.19 -8.55
N SER A 355 -8.21 -12.35 -7.90
CA SER A 355 -9.15 -12.69 -6.83
C SER A 355 -8.81 -12.05 -5.48
N SER A 356 -7.81 -11.18 -5.40
CA SER A 356 -7.48 -10.46 -4.17
C SER A 356 -8.53 -9.40 -3.86
N GLU A 357 -8.83 -9.18 -2.58
CA GLU A 357 -9.81 -8.24 -2.04
C GLU A 357 -9.19 -6.88 -1.65
N ILE A 358 -8.01 -6.59 -2.19
CA ILE A 358 -7.34 -5.30 -2.08
C ILE A 358 -7.18 -4.65 -3.46
N ARG A 359 -6.99 -3.34 -3.49
CA ARG A 359 -6.72 -2.53 -4.67
C ARG A 359 -5.48 -1.65 -4.44
N VAL A 360 -4.66 -1.50 -5.47
CA VAL A 360 -3.58 -0.51 -5.48
C VAL A 360 -4.18 0.88 -5.63
N THR A 361 -3.75 1.83 -4.80
CA THR A 361 -4.22 3.23 -4.82
C THR A 361 -3.13 4.23 -5.20
N SER A 362 -1.86 3.84 -5.04
CA SER A 362 -0.71 4.63 -5.47
C SER A 362 0.45 3.70 -5.82
N ALA A 363 1.24 4.09 -6.81
CA ALA A 363 2.55 3.53 -7.08
C ALA A 363 3.53 4.67 -7.34
N ARG A 364 4.80 4.46 -7.02
CA ARG A 364 5.87 5.40 -7.35
C ARG A 364 7.22 4.69 -7.41
N VAL A 365 8.09 5.22 -8.25
CA VAL A 365 9.48 4.80 -8.38
C VAL A 365 10.33 5.52 -7.33
N VAL A 366 11.23 4.81 -6.67
CA VAL A 366 12.13 5.33 -5.62
C VAL A 366 13.57 4.89 -5.87
N PHE A 367 14.54 5.48 -5.16
CA PHE A 367 15.98 5.32 -5.42
C PHE A 367 16.40 5.81 -6.80
N THR A 368 15.83 6.94 -7.19
CA THR A 368 16.22 7.70 -8.39
C THR A 368 17.30 8.72 -8.02
N GLU A 369 17.89 9.38 -9.01
CA GLU A 369 18.84 10.48 -8.76
C GLU A 369 18.23 11.60 -7.90
N GLN A 370 16.91 11.82 -8.00
CA GLN A 370 16.21 12.89 -7.30
C GLN A 370 15.61 12.45 -5.96
N GLU A 371 15.35 11.15 -5.77
CA GLU A 371 14.71 10.62 -4.57
C GLU A 371 15.53 9.48 -3.97
N TYR A 372 16.08 9.72 -2.78
CA TYR A 372 16.98 8.81 -2.05
C TYR A 372 18.29 8.44 -2.76
N GLY A 373 18.55 8.85 -4.00
CA GLY A 373 19.76 8.50 -4.75
C GLY A 373 19.74 7.06 -5.24
N ARG A 374 20.48 6.75 -6.33
CA ARG A 374 20.58 5.38 -6.84
C ARG A 374 21.35 4.50 -5.86
N VAL A 375 20.72 3.41 -5.43
CA VAL A 375 21.29 2.42 -4.49
C VAL A 375 21.56 1.06 -5.14
N SER A 376 21.11 0.88 -6.38
CA SER A 376 21.29 -0.28 -7.22
C SER A 376 21.32 0.16 -8.69
N ASP A 377 21.72 -0.76 -9.56
CA ASP A 377 21.47 -0.68 -11.00
C ASP A 377 19.97 -0.71 -11.37
N HIS A 378 19.12 -1.21 -10.47
CA HIS A 378 17.66 -1.15 -10.53
C HIS A 378 17.10 0.02 -9.71
N GLU A 379 15.93 0.51 -10.11
CA GLU A 379 15.11 1.40 -9.29
C GLU A 379 14.23 0.57 -8.33
N GLY A 380 13.80 1.16 -7.22
CA GLY A 380 12.81 0.56 -6.33
C GLY A 380 11.38 0.95 -6.73
N TYR A 381 10.42 0.07 -6.44
CA TYR A 381 9.00 0.38 -6.66
C TYR A 381 8.22 0.27 -5.36
N LEU A 382 7.64 1.40 -4.93
CA LEU A 382 6.76 1.48 -3.77
C LEU A 382 5.31 1.52 -4.24
N MET A 383 4.46 0.65 -3.69
CA MET A 383 3.03 0.64 -3.98
C MET A 383 2.21 0.61 -2.69
N THR A 384 1.09 1.34 -2.70
CA THR A 384 0.14 1.46 -1.59
C THR A 384 -1.15 0.74 -1.94
N PHE A 385 -1.65 -0.08 -1.01
CA PHE A 385 -2.83 -0.91 -1.18
C PHE A 385 -3.85 -0.66 -0.07
N GLU A 386 -5.12 -0.76 -0.45
CA GLU A 386 -6.28 -0.64 0.45
C GLU A 386 -7.27 -1.79 0.18
N PRO A 387 -8.14 -2.14 1.13
CA PRO A 387 -9.28 -3.02 0.85
C PRO A 387 -10.15 -2.44 -0.26
N LYS A 388 -10.80 -3.31 -1.04
CA LYS A 388 -11.63 -2.93 -2.18
C LYS A 388 -12.88 -2.15 -1.80
#